data_AF-A0A3D5QCK1-F1
#
_entry.id   AF-A0A3D5QCK1-F1
#
_cell.length_a   1.000
_cell.length_b   1.000
_cell.length_c   1.000
_cell.angle_alpha   90.00
_cell.angle_beta   90.00
_cell.angle_gamma   90.00
#
_symmetry.space_group_name_H-M   'P 1'
#
loop_
_entity.id
_entity.type
_entity.pdbx_description
1 polymer ?
#
loop_
_entity_poly.entity_id
_entity_poly.type
_entity_poly.pdbx_seq_one_letter_code
_entity_poly.pdbx_strand_id
1 'polypeptide(L)' 'LIRRAKDQGLNVTCEAAPHHFTFTEEELLNYDTNYKMNPPLRTKEDVICIKEALKDG' A
#
# COMPACT_ATOMS: atom_id res chain seq x y z
N LEU A 1 -3.47 6.11 9.72
CA LEU A 1 -3.77 5.42 11.02
C LEU A 1 -2.49 5.02 11.74
N ILE A 2 -1.63 4.20 11.14
CA ILE A 2 -0.38 3.74 11.78
C ILE A 2 0.52 4.90 12.23
N ARG A 3 0.75 5.91 11.38
CA ARG A 3 1.53 7.12 11.75
C ARG A 3 1.00 7.76 13.04
N ARG A 4 -0.31 8.03 13.11
CA ARG A 4 -0.96 8.57 14.31
C ARG A 4 -0.78 7.67 15.54
N ALA A 5 -0.85 6.35 15.38
CA ALA A 5 -0.63 5.42 16.49
C ALA A 5 0.83 5.46 16.99
N LYS A 6 1.81 5.56 16.08
CA LYS A 6 3.22 5.80 16.43
C LYS A 6 3.38 7.14 17.15
N ASP A 7 2.77 8.22 16.66
CA ASP A 7 2.82 9.56 17.28
C ASP A 7 2.22 9.57 18.71
N GLN A 8 1.27 8.68 18.98
CA GLN A 8 0.67 8.48 20.31
C GLN A 8 1.53 7.60 21.23
N GLY A 9 2.70 7.13 20.78
CA GLY A 9 3.60 6.27 21.54
C GLY A 9 3.15 4.81 21.61
N LEU A 10 2.19 4.38 20.77
CA LEU A 10 1.78 2.98 20.71
C LEU A 10 2.84 2.15 20.00
N ASN A 11 3.16 0.99 20.55
CA ASN A 11 4.10 0.04 19.95
C ASN A 11 3.41 -0.74 18.82
N VAL A 12 3.33 -0.13 17.63
CA VAL A 12 2.71 -0.72 16.43
C VAL A 12 3.69 -0.78 15.27
N THR A 13 3.60 -1.85 14.50
CA THR A 13 4.36 -2.05 13.26
C THR A 13 3.42 -2.31 12.09
N CYS A 14 3.90 -2.12 10.87
CA CYS A 14 3.17 -2.43 9.65
C CYS A 14 4.14 -2.81 8.52
N GLU A 15 3.61 -3.49 7.50
CA GLU A 15 4.35 -3.86 6.29
C GLU A 15 3.56 -3.49 5.04
N ALA A 16 4.25 -3.41 3.90
CA ALA A 16 3.64 -3.27 2.58
C ALA A 16 4.39 -4.17 1.59
N ALA A 17 3.66 -5.00 0.84
CA ALA A 17 4.26 -5.89 -0.14
C ALA A 17 4.63 -5.12 -1.43
N PRO A 18 5.66 -5.56 -2.19
CA PRO A 18 6.13 -4.85 -3.38
C PRO A 18 5.06 -4.50 -4.41
N HIS A 19 4.10 -5.41 -4.62
CA HIS A 19 3.02 -5.18 -5.58
C HIS A 19 2.11 -3.99 -5.21
N HIS A 20 1.95 -3.66 -3.93
CA HIS A 20 1.11 -2.53 -3.47
C HIS A 20 1.73 -1.14 -3.71
N PHE A 21 3.03 -1.05 -4.02
CA PHE A 21 3.68 0.21 -4.40
C PHE A 21 4.34 0.16 -5.78
N THR A 22 4.14 -0.94 -6.51
CA THR A 22 4.64 -1.13 -7.88
C THR A 22 3.50 -1.00 -8.89
N PHE A 23 2.34 -1.62 -8.61
CA PHE A 23 1.19 -1.65 -9.50
C PHE A 23 0.02 -0.83 -8.95
N THR A 24 -0.92 -0.50 -9.83
CA THR A 24 -2.15 0.24 -9.50
C THR A 24 -3.37 -0.55 -9.94
N GLU A 25 -4.57 -0.12 -9.54
CA GLU A 25 -5.83 -0.72 -9.96
C GLU A 25 -6.07 -0.69 -11.47
N GLU A 26 -5.33 0.13 -12.23
CA GLU A 26 -5.37 0.15 -13.70
C GLU A 26 -5.05 -1.24 -14.29
N GLU A 27 -4.19 -2.03 -13.64
CA GLU A 27 -3.85 -3.39 -14.07
C GLU A 27 -5.03 -4.37 -13.96
N LEU A 28 -6.03 -4.05 -13.14
CA LEU A 28 -7.22 -4.89 -12.96
C LEU A 28 -8.23 -4.73 -14.12
N LEU A 29 -8.10 -3.70 -14.95
CA LEU A 29 -9.04 -3.41 -16.06
C LEU A 29 -9.04 -4.51 -17.13
N ASN A 30 -7.91 -5.18 -17.32
CA ASN A 30 -7.74 -6.22 -18.35
C ASN A 30 -8.12 -7.63 -17.85
N TYR A 31 -8.63 -7.75 -16.62
CA TYR A 31 -9.03 -9.02 -15.99
C TYR A 31 -7.95 -10.12 -16.01
N ASP A 32 -6.67 -9.74 -15.98
CA ASP A 32 -5.57 -10.69 -15.82
C ASP A 32 -5.50 -11.13 -14.34
N THR A 33 -5.70 -12.43 -14.11
CA THR A 33 -5.73 -13.03 -12.78
C THR A 33 -4.39 -12.94 -12.04
N ASN A 34 -3.27 -12.68 -12.73
CA ASN A 34 -1.99 -12.44 -12.08
C ASN A 34 -2.00 -11.20 -11.17
N TYR A 35 -2.85 -10.22 -11.48
CA TYR A 35 -3.03 -9.01 -10.66
C TYR A 35 -4.11 -9.15 -9.59
N LYS A 36 -4.78 -10.30 -9.49
CA LYS A 36 -5.81 -10.54 -8.47
C LYS A 36 -5.18 -11.02 -7.16
N MET A 37 -5.11 -10.14 -6.16
CA MET A 37 -4.65 -10.49 -4.82
C MET A 37 -5.49 -9.84 -3.70
N ASN A 38 -5.17 -10.17 -2.44
CA ASN A 38 -5.80 -9.59 -1.26
C ASN A 38 -4.72 -9.16 -0.24
N PRO A 39 -4.64 -7.88 0.18
CA PRO A 39 -5.44 -6.74 -0.27
C PRO A 39 -5.24 -6.41 -1.76
N PRO A 40 -6.27 -5.92 -2.48
CA PRO A 40 -6.16 -5.66 -3.92
C PRO A 40 -5.25 -4.48 -4.25
N LEU A 41 -4.82 -4.37 -5.51
CA LEU A 41 -4.19 -3.15 -6.05
C LEU A 41 -5.14 -1.97 -5.93
N ARG A 42 -4.57 -0.79 -5.69
CA ARG A 42 -5.30 0.44 -5.35
C ARG A 42 -4.95 1.59 -6.27
N THR A 43 -5.51 2.75 -5.99
CA THR A 43 -5.32 3.98 -6.77
C THR A 43 -3.84 4.40 -6.84
N LYS A 44 -3.50 5.28 -7.78
CA LYS A 44 -2.15 5.87 -7.88
C LYS A 44 -1.79 6.67 -6.63
N GLU A 45 -2.78 7.34 -6.04
CA GLU A 45 -2.66 8.11 -4.82
C GLU A 45 -2.25 7.22 -3.64
N ASP A 46 -2.84 6.02 -3.52
CA ASP A 46 -2.47 5.04 -2.50
C ASP A 46 -1.03 4.56 -2.68
N VAL A 47 -0.60 4.29 -3.92
CA VAL A 47 0.80 3.91 -4.23
C VAL A 47 1.79 4.99 -3.80
N ILE A 48 1.49 6.26 -4.08
CA ILE A 48 2.33 7.39 -3.66
C ILE A 48 2.38 7.48 -2.13
N CYS A 49 1.24 7.33 -1.45
CA CYS A 49 1.18 7.35 0.01
C CYS A 49 2.00 6.23 0.65
N ILE A 50 1.98 5.01 0.09
CA ILE A 50 2.79 3.89 0.57
C ILE A 50 4.28 4.20 0.38
N LYS A 51 4.69 4.73 -0.78
CA LYS A 51 6.10 5.09 -1.03
C LYS A 51 6.62 6.14 -0.04
N GLU A 52 5.83 7.18 0.20
CA GLU A 52 6.22 8.20 1.19
C GLU A 52 6.22 7.66 2.62
N ALA A 53 5.28 6.78 2.98
CA ALA A 53 5.28 6.12 4.29
C ALA A 53 6.50 5.20 4.48
N LEU A 54 6.90 4.46 3.45
CA LEU A 54 8.11 3.62 3.49
C LEU A 54 9.39 4.45 3.62
N LYS A 55 9.43 5.64 3.02
CA LYS A 55 10.55 6.58 3.11
C LYS A 55 10.64 7.25 4.48
N ASP A 56 9.50 7.50 5.12
CA ASP A 56 9.37 8.14 6.43
C ASP A 56 9.63 7.18 7.61
N GLY A 57 9.27 5.90 7.47
CA GLY A 57 9.52 4.83 8.45
C GLY A 57 8.42 4.60 9.48
#